data_AF-A0A7J6M1A4-F1
#
_entry.id   AF-A0A7J6M1A4-F1
#
_cell.length_a   1.000
_cell.length_b   1.000
_cell.length_c   1.000
_cell.angle_alpha   90.00
_cell.angle_beta   90.00
_cell.angle_gamma   90.00
#
_symmetry.space_group_name_H-M   'P 1'
#
loop_
_entity.id
_entity.type
_entity.pdbx_description
1 polymer ?
#
loop_
_entity_poly.entity_id
_entity_poly.type
_entity_poly.pdbx_seq_one_letter_code
_entity_poly.pdbx_strand_id
1 'polypeptide(L)'
;MAHRLIGATLDIPIVIGTYAFKKDGAGDLYRWHVLVRSGMLGAPLEDLSYVIKRVDFQLHETFAVPNRSVEKAPFIVTEEGWGEFDILITIHFVDSSENPVQTSHKLKLHHDATTTGINPVVPASSPIPAVPGTPPEEESEQRYVVVNEAYLEIHFEHPHAWFYDAVQRHREEHKIPVSISDRPAWMTDQLREAFDTIYPFFREFDDREEYEQLSEMEAFVDQQIALLQMQSSMAETDYRNSGCSPCQSRLRDLEDGLNTSHGARTNSEFGDVADARSAASRKRIRVKK
;
A
#
# COMPACT_ATOMS: atom_id res chain seq x y z
N MET A 1 24.56 21.77 -9.42
CA MET A 1 25.01 20.45 -8.93
C MET A 1 23.92 19.90 -8.04
N ALA A 2 23.44 18.68 -8.27
CA ALA A 2 22.52 18.04 -7.35
C ALA A 2 23.27 17.79 -6.03
N HIS A 3 22.81 18.38 -4.93
CA HIS A 3 23.40 18.15 -3.62
C HIS A 3 22.61 17.06 -2.90
N ARG A 4 23.29 16.26 -2.08
CA ARG A 4 22.67 15.26 -1.22
C ARG A 4 22.30 15.90 0.12
N LEU A 5 21.14 15.52 0.65
CA LEU A 5 20.66 15.99 1.95
C LEU A 5 21.28 15.11 3.05
N ILE A 6 22.44 15.52 3.57
CA ILE A 6 23.15 14.75 4.62
C ILE A 6 22.29 14.70 5.88
N GLY A 7 22.16 13.52 6.49
CA GLY A 7 21.30 13.27 7.64
C GLY A 7 19.82 13.07 7.32
N ALA A 8 19.37 13.36 6.09
CA ALA A 8 18.00 13.08 5.68
C ALA A 8 17.83 11.61 5.24
N THR A 9 16.66 11.06 5.56
CA THR A 9 16.20 9.75 5.09
C THR A 9 14.90 9.91 4.32
N LEU A 10 14.65 9.00 3.39
CA LEU A 10 13.40 8.91 2.66
C LEU A 10 12.96 7.46 2.61
N ASP A 11 11.76 7.20 3.12
CA ASP A 11 11.17 5.88 3.19
C ASP A 11 9.96 5.80 2.27
N ILE A 12 9.96 4.83 1.35
CA ILE A 12 8.87 4.63 0.38
C ILE A 12 8.19 3.28 0.65
N PRO A 13 6.93 3.27 1.11
CA PRO A 13 6.20 2.04 1.35
C PRO A 13 5.72 1.43 0.02
N ILE A 14 5.95 0.14 -0.15
CA ILE A 14 5.51 -0.62 -1.33
C ILE A 14 4.92 -1.96 -0.90
N VAL A 15 4.12 -2.55 -1.79
CA VAL A 15 3.69 -3.95 -1.67
C VAL A 15 4.17 -4.71 -2.89
N ILE A 16 4.74 -5.89 -2.64
CA ILE A 16 5.04 -6.89 -3.66
C ILE A 16 4.05 -8.03 -3.51
N GLY A 17 3.43 -8.43 -4.60
CA GLY A 17 2.34 -9.41 -4.57
C GLY A 17 2.36 -10.40 -5.73
N THR A 18 1.83 -11.60 -5.47
CA THR A 18 1.43 -12.57 -6.49
C THR A 18 -0.01 -13.02 -6.29
N TYR A 19 -0.78 -13.01 -7.37
CA TYR A 19 -2.23 -13.22 -7.38
C TYR A 19 -2.51 -14.34 -8.39
N ALA A 20 -3.03 -15.49 -7.96
CA ALA A 20 -3.24 -16.64 -8.82
C ALA A 20 -4.72 -17.06 -8.90
N PHE A 21 -5.15 -17.35 -10.13
CA PHE A 21 -6.50 -17.70 -10.53
C PHE A 21 -6.49 -19.07 -11.19
N LYS A 22 -7.15 -20.06 -10.58
CA LYS A 22 -7.30 -21.39 -11.19
C LYS A 22 -8.14 -21.29 -12.46
N LYS A 23 -7.70 -21.91 -13.56
CA LYS A 23 -8.47 -21.94 -14.82
C LYS A 23 -9.45 -23.10 -14.82
N ASP A 24 -10.73 -22.78 -15.03
CA ASP A 24 -11.81 -23.77 -15.14
C ASP A 24 -11.54 -24.76 -16.29
N GLY A 25 -11.69 -26.05 -16.02
CA GLY A 25 -11.58 -27.11 -17.03
C GLY A 25 -10.18 -27.32 -17.62
N ALA A 26 -9.15 -26.65 -17.09
CA ALA A 26 -7.77 -26.72 -17.60
C ALA A 26 -6.81 -27.51 -16.69
N GLY A 27 -7.32 -28.35 -15.79
CA GLY A 27 -6.53 -29.09 -14.80
C GLY A 27 -5.83 -28.16 -13.81
N ASP A 28 -4.52 -28.36 -13.61
CA ASP A 28 -3.69 -27.58 -12.67
C ASP A 28 -3.10 -26.30 -13.29
N LEU A 29 -3.77 -25.74 -14.31
CA LEU A 29 -3.32 -24.51 -14.93
C LEU A 29 -3.88 -23.28 -14.19
N TYR A 30 -2.99 -22.35 -13.87
CA TYR A 30 -3.33 -21.08 -13.25
C TYR A 30 -2.96 -19.94 -14.17
N ARG A 31 -3.77 -18.88 -14.16
CA ARG A 31 -3.35 -17.55 -14.57
C ARG A 31 -2.89 -16.81 -13.32
N TRP A 32 -1.73 -16.20 -13.36
CA TRP A 32 -1.20 -15.48 -12.22
C TRP A 32 -0.59 -14.14 -12.62
N HIS A 33 -0.57 -13.24 -11.65
CA HIS A 33 -0.01 -11.90 -11.77
C HIS A 33 1.05 -11.73 -10.70
N VAL A 34 2.18 -11.11 -11.06
CA VAL A 34 3.17 -10.60 -10.10
C VAL A 34 3.21 -9.07 -10.23
N LEU A 35 3.29 -8.37 -9.10
CA LEU A 35 3.15 -6.92 -9.09
C LEU A 35 3.99 -6.22 -8.02
N VAL A 36 4.31 -4.96 -8.29
CA VAL A 36 4.79 -3.96 -7.33
C VAL A 36 3.82 -2.78 -7.34
N ARG A 37 3.28 -2.42 -6.17
CA ARG A 37 2.32 -1.31 -6.00
C ARG A 37 2.68 -0.44 -4.79
N SER A 38 2.03 0.71 -4.66
CA SER A 38 2.17 1.54 -3.47
C SER A 38 1.69 0.78 -2.22
N GLY A 39 2.45 0.95 -1.15
CA GLY A 39 2.09 0.48 0.19
C GLY A 39 1.31 1.52 0.99
N MET A 40 1.03 2.69 0.39
CA MET A 40 0.17 3.69 1.01
C MET A 40 -1.27 3.17 1.12
N LEU A 41 -1.84 3.28 2.31
CA LEU A 41 -3.19 2.85 2.61
C LEU A 41 -4.20 3.66 1.78
N GLY A 42 -5.25 3.00 1.26
CA GLY A 42 -6.26 3.63 0.42
C GLY A 42 -5.79 4.03 -0.98
N ALA A 43 -4.49 3.95 -1.29
CA ALA A 43 -3.93 4.33 -2.59
C ALA A 43 -3.23 3.17 -3.32
N PRO A 44 -3.85 1.98 -3.47
CA PRO A 44 -3.21 0.84 -4.17
C PRO A 44 -2.89 1.14 -5.64
N LEU A 45 -3.52 2.19 -6.19
CA LEU A 45 -3.33 2.71 -7.54
C LEU A 45 -2.40 3.92 -7.64
N GLU A 46 -1.78 4.35 -6.56
CA GLU A 46 -0.81 5.45 -6.61
C GLU A 46 0.30 5.12 -7.62
N ASP A 47 0.54 6.07 -8.52
CA ASP A 47 1.58 5.94 -9.53
C ASP A 47 2.96 6.14 -8.90
N LEU A 48 3.71 5.05 -8.70
CA LEU A 48 5.08 5.11 -8.18
C LEU A 48 6.12 5.58 -9.20
N SER A 49 5.74 6.03 -10.40
CA SER A 49 6.69 6.43 -11.46
C SER A 49 7.57 7.65 -11.09
N TYR A 50 7.21 8.40 -10.05
CA TYR A 50 8.06 9.49 -9.51
C TYR A 50 9.25 8.96 -8.68
N VAL A 51 9.18 7.71 -8.20
CA VAL A 51 10.25 7.02 -7.45
C VAL A 51 10.91 5.94 -8.31
N ILE A 52 10.08 5.11 -8.94
CA ILE A 52 10.47 3.89 -9.66
C ILE A 52 10.53 4.19 -11.15
N LYS A 53 11.71 3.99 -11.73
CA LYS A 53 11.93 4.11 -13.17
C LYS A 53 11.49 2.86 -13.93
N ARG A 54 11.72 1.68 -13.35
CA ARG A 54 11.41 0.39 -13.96
C ARG A 54 11.47 -0.72 -12.91
N VAL A 55 10.67 -1.77 -13.12
CA VAL A 55 10.78 -3.02 -12.38
C VAL A 55 11.10 -4.15 -13.34
N ASP A 56 12.14 -4.91 -13.02
CA ASP A 56 12.55 -6.11 -13.75
C ASP A 56 12.13 -7.35 -12.94
N PHE A 57 11.27 -8.19 -13.52
CA PHE A 57 10.81 -9.47 -12.99
C PHE A 57 11.54 -10.60 -13.71
N GLN A 58 12.34 -11.37 -12.98
CA GLN A 58 12.99 -12.58 -13.48
C GLN A 58 12.18 -13.80 -13.02
N LEU A 59 11.50 -14.41 -14.00
CA LEU A 59 10.72 -15.62 -13.90
C LEU A 59 11.62 -16.87 -14.02
N HIS A 60 11.02 -18.04 -13.83
CA HIS A 60 11.70 -19.32 -14.05
C HIS A 60 12.18 -19.47 -15.52
N GLU A 61 13.30 -20.14 -15.73
CA GLU A 61 13.96 -20.26 -17.05
C GLU A 61 13.13 -21.00 -18.11
N THR A 62 12.07 -21.70 -17.69
CA THR A 62 11.13 -22.40 -18.59
C THR A 62 10.23 -21.45 -19.38
N PHE A 63 10.10 -20.19 -18.96
CA PHE A 63 9.34 -19.19 -19.71
C PHE A 63 10.16 -18.71 -20.92
N ALA A 64 9.52 -18.54 -22.07
CA ALA A 64 10.20 -18.12 -23.31
C ALA A 64 10.95 -16.79 -23.17
N VAL A 65 10.39 -15.88 -22.37
CA VAL A 65 11.01 -14.62 -21.97
C VAL A 65 11.00 -14.59 -20.44
N PRO A 66 12.05 -15.09 -19.77
CA PRO A 66 12.06 -15.18 -18.31
C PRO A 66 12.32 -13.82 -17.66
N ASN A 67 13.07 -12.93 -18.31
CA ASN A 67 13.31 -11.56 -17.83
C ASN A 67 12.28 -10.61 -18.44
N ARG A 68 11.42 -10.02 -17.61
CA ARG A 68 10.38 -9.07 -18.00
C ARG A 68 10.65 -7.72 -17.39
N SER A 69 10.65 -6.67 -18.19
CA SER A 69 10.95 -5.31 -17.77
C SER A 69 9.72 -4.43 -17.94
N VAL A 70 9.26 -3.78 -16.87
CA VAL A 70 8.08 -2.91 -16.86
C VAL A 70 8.49 -1.49 -16.50
N GLU A 71 8.50 -0.60 -17.50
CA GLU A 71 9.05 0.77 -17.41
C GLU A 71 8.07 1.82 -16.89
N LYS A 72 6.79 1.48 -16.79
CA LYS A 72 5.75 2.40 -16.33
C LYS A 72 4.80 1.64 -15.42
N ALA A 73 4.24 2.33 -14.43
CA ALA A 73 3.11 1.79 -13.70
C ALA A 73 1.97 1.38 -14.67
N PRO A 74 1.06 0.47 -14.27
CA PRO A 74 1.21 -0.41 -13.12
C PRO A 74 2.33 -1.44 -13.38
N PHE A 75 3.18 -1.68 -12.38
CA PHE A 75 4.29 -2.61 -12.49
C PHE A 75 3.81 -4.05 -12.31
N ILE A 76 3.17 -4.60 -13.36
CA ILE A 76 2.51 -5.91 -13.33
C ILE A 76 3.00 -6.77 -14.50
N VAL A 77 3.23 -8.06 -14.22
CA VAL A 77 3.41 -9.10 -15.24
C VAL A 77 2.32 -10.16 -15.05
N THR A 78 1.70 -10.57 -16.16
CA THR A 78 0.69 -11.63 -16.18
C THR A 78 1.22 -12.82 -16.98
N GLU A 79 1.05 -14.02 -16.43
CA GLU A 79 1.49 -15.27 -17.04
C GLU A 79 0.55 -16.42 -16.68
N GLU A 80 0.77 -17.56 -17.34
CA GLU A 80 0.05 -18.79 -17.06
C GLU A 80 1.03 -19.92 -16.73
N GLY A 81 0.68 -20.78 -15.78
CA GLY A 81 1.56 -21.86 -15.34
C GLY A 81 0.92 -22.73 -14.27
N TRP A 82 1.62 -23.81 -13.94
CA TRP A 82 1.16 -24.85 -13.01
C TRP A 82 2.11 -25.01 -11.80
N GLY A 83 3.26 -24.33 -11.82
CA GLY A 83 4.30 -24.47 -10.80
C GLY A 83 4.47 -23.22 -9.96
N GLU A 84 4.82 -23.43 -8.68
CA GLU A 84 5.28 -22.39 -7.76
C GLU A 84 6.79 -22.20 -7.86
N PHE A 85 7.25 -20.95 -7.82
CA PHE A 85 8.68 -20.61 -7.84
C PHE A 85 8.91 -19.22 -7.25
N ASP A 86 10.16 -18.94 -6.90
CA ASP A 86 10.58 -17.59 -6.47
C ASP A 86 10.78 -16.70 -7.70
N ILE A 87 10.08 -15.55 -7.71
CA ILE A 87 10.26 -14.51 -8.72
C ILE A 87 11.25 -13.49 -8.16
N LEU A 88 12.35 -13.26 -8.88
CA LEU A 88 13.32 -12.22 -8.51
C LEU A 88 12.86 -10.87 -9.09
N ILE A 89 12.83 -9.85 -8.25
CA ILE A 89 12.27 -8.54 -8.55
C ILE A 89 13.36 -7.51 -8.30
N THR A 90 13.73 -6.77 -9.33
CA THR A 90 14.74 -5.70 -9.28
C THR A 90 14.07 -4.36 -9.58
N ILE A 91 14.09 -3.46 -8.62
CA ILE A 91 13.47 -2.14 -8.69
C ILE A 91 14.55 -1.11 -9.00
N HIS A 92 14.41 -0.42 -10.14
CA HIS A 92 15.28 0.65 -10.58
C HIS A 92 14.66 2.01 -10.27
N PHE A 93 15.45 2.94 -9.75
CA PHE A 93 14.96 4.26 -9.32
C PHE A 93 15.12 5.32 -10.40
N VAL A 94 14.28 6.36 -10.31
CA VAL A 94 14.38 7.55 -11.16
C VAL A 94 15.70 8.28 -10.93
N ASP A 95 16.14 8.37 -9.68
CA ASP A 95 17.51 8.77 -9.37
C ASP A 95 18.48 7.63 -9.72
N SER A 96 19.11 7.73 -10.88
CA SER A 96 20.07 6.73 -11.37
C SER A 96 21.36 6.65 -10.54
N SER A 97 21.56 7.53 -9.57
CA SER A 97 22.68 7.43 -8.63
C SER A 97 22.39 6.51 -7.44
N GLU A 98 21.14 6.10 -7.26
CA GLU A 98 20.73 5.11 -6.27
C GLU A 98 20.78 3.70 -6.90
N ASN A 99 21.42 2.73 -6.24
CA ASN A 99 21.52 1.39 -6.81
C ASN A 99 20.16 0.69 -6.81
N PRO A 100 19.90 -0.17 -7.80
CA PRO A 100 18.67 -0.97 -7.82
C PRO A 100 18.54 -1.85 -6.58
N VAL A 101 17.31 -1.99 -6.09
CA VAL A 101 16.99 -2.92 -5.00
C VAL A 101 16.50 -4.23 -5.58
N GLN A 102 17.08 -5.33 -5.11
CA GLN A 102 16.67 -6.67 -5.50
C GLN A 102 16.05 -7.43 -4.32
N THR A 103 14.93 -8.08 -4.57
CA THR A 103 14.23 -8.95 -3.62
C THR A 103 13.58 -10.13 -4.36
N SER A 104 13.23 -11.20 -3.66
CA SER A 104 12.46 -12.31 -4.23
C SER A 104 11.08 -12.40 -3.59
N HIS A 105 10.10 -12.87 -4.36
CA HIS A 105 8.75 -13.14 -3.88
C HIS A 105 8.24 -14.46 -4.43
N LYS A 106 7.69 -15.31 -3.57
CA LYS A 106 7.25 -16.66 -3.96
C LYS A 106 5.88 -16.61 -4.64
N LEU A 107 5.78 -17.09 -5.87
CA LEU A 107 4.50 -17.38 -6.51
C LEU A 107 3.84 -18.57 -5.80
N LYS A 108 2.60 -18.38 -5.35
CA LYS A 108 1.78 -19.43 -4.73
C LYS A 108 0.52 -19.67 -5.56
N LEU A 109 0.26 -20.94 -5.84
CA LEU A 109 -0.90 -21.38 -6.62
C LEU A 109 -1.93 -22.11 -5.74
N HIS A 110 -1.49 -22.56 -4.56
CA HIS A 110 -2.34 -23.24 -3.57
C HIS A 110 -2.35 -22.46 -2.26
N HIS A 111 -3.45 -22.58 -1.52
CA HIS A 111 -3.58 -21.92 -0.23
C HIS A 111 -2.68 -22.57 0.83
N ASP A 112 -2.02 -21.75 1.63
CA ASP A 112 -1.34 -22.13 2.85
C ASP A 112 -1.42 -21.04 3.92
N ALA A 113 -0.72 -21.23 5.04
CA ALA A 113 -0.74 -20.32 6.19
C ALA A 113 -0.25 -18.88 5.90
N THR A 114 0.36 -18.63 4.74
CA THR A 114 0.90 -17.31 4.36
C THR A 114 0.15 -16.66 3.20
N THR A 115 -0.82 -17.36 2.60
CA THR A 115 -1.68 -16.82 1.55
C THR A 115 -3.00 -16.36 2.13
N THR A 116 -3.49 -15.22 1.68
CA THR A 116 -4.89 -14.85 1.90
C THR A 116 -5.74 -15.45 0.78
N GLY A 117 -6.73 -16.25 1.19
CA GLY A 117 -7.73 -16.78 0.30
C GLY A 117 -8.91 -15.85 0.21
N ILE A 118 -8.95 -15.04 -0.86
CA ILE A 118 -10.06 -14.12 -1.05
C ILE A 118 -10.99 -14.75 -2.09
N ASN A 119 -12.23 -15.01 -1.66
CA ASN A 119 -13.33 -15.20 -2.59
C ASN A 119 -13.80 -13.80 -3.01
N PRO A 120 -13.63 -13.36 -4.27
CA PRO A 120 -14.38 -12.19 -4.70
C PRO A 120 -15.85 -12.56 -4.55
N VAL A 121 -16.58 -11.84 -3.69
CA VAL A 121 -18.04 -11.98 -3.62
C VAL A 121 -18.58 -11.56 -4.99
N VAL A 122 -18.73 -12.53 -5.88
CA VAL A 122 -19.48 -12.33 -7.11
C VAL A 122 -20.90 -12.05 -6.63
N PRO A 123 -21.51 -10.89 -6.96
CA PRO A 123 -22.87 -10.60 -6.52
C PRO A 123 -23.74 -11.74 -7.05
N ALA A 124 -24.30 -12.53 -6.11
CA ALA A 124 -25.06 -13.71 -6.42
C ALA A 124 -26.14 -13.32 -7.44
N SER A 125 -26.02 -13.83 -8.67
CA SER A 125 -27.15 -13.86 -9.59
C SER A 125 -28.30 -14.55 -8.86
N SER A 126 -29.46 -13.89 -8.90
CA SER A 126 -30.63 -14.11 -8.05
C SER A 126 -30.93 -15.58 -7.70
N PRO A 127 -31.46 -15.86 -6.50
CA PRO A 127 -31.77 -17.24 -6.11
C PRO A 127 -32.79 -17.84 -7.07
N ILE A 128 -32.37 -18.83 -7.85
CA ILE A 128 -33.28 -19.69 -8.60
C ILE A 128 -33.93 -20.61 -7.55
N PRO A 129 -35.27 -20.68 -7.44
CA PRO A 129 -35.91 -21.58 -6.49
C PRO A 129 -35.54 -23.03 -6.82
N ALA A 130 -34.96 -23.72 -5.84
CA ALA A 130 -34.47 -25.10 -5.98
C ALA A 130 -35.62 -26.04 -6.42
N VAL A 131 -35.40 -26.73 -7.54
CA VAL A 131 -36.30 -27.81 -7.98
C VAL A 131 -35.98 -29.07 -7.14
N PRO A 132 -36.97 -29.68 -6.46
CA PRO A 132 -36.74 -30.90 -5.70
C PRO A 132 -36.47 -32.08 -6.65
N GLY A 133 -35.32 -32.74 -6.50
CA GLY A 133 -34.95 -33.94 -7.26
C GLY A 133 -33.61 -33.84 -8.01
N THR A 134 -32.96 -32.69 -8.00
CA THR A 134 -31.61 -32.52 -8.54
C THR A 134 -30.59 -33.20 -7.60
N PRO A 135 -29.66 -34.04 -8.11
CA PRO A 135 -28.57 -34.57 -7.29
C PRO A 135 -27.77 -33.41 -6.66
N PRO A 136 -27.08 -33.63 -5.52
CA PRO A 136 -26.27 -32.58 -4.91
C PRO A 136 -25.33 -32.03 -5.98
N GLU A 137 -25.49 -30.75 -6.31
CA GLU A 137 -24.55 -30.05 -7.17
C GLU A 137 -23.16 -30.34 -6.63
N GLU A 138 -22.29 -30.92 -7.45
CA GLU A 138 -20.87 -31.08 -7.14
C GLU A 138 -20.43 -29.73 -6.58
N GLU A 139 -19.96 -29.71 -5.32
CA GLU A 139 -19.50 -28.50 -4.65
C GLU A 139 -18.60 -27.77 -5.63
N SER A 140 -19.13 -26.72 -6.26
CA SER A 140 -18.43 -26.04 -7.35
C SER A 140 -17.11 -25.62 -6.78
N GLU A 141 -15.99 -26.23 -7.22
CA GLU A 141 -14.66 -25.95 -6.69
C GLU A 141 -14.53 -24.43 -6.61
N GLN A 142 -14.65 -23.91 -5.39
CA GLN A 142 -14.89 -22.48 -5.22
C GLN A 142 -13.69 -21.76 -5.81
N ARG A 143 -13.95 -20.76 -6.65
CA ARG A 143 -12.93 -19.97 -7.35
C ARG A 143 -12.17 -19.12 -6.33
N TYR A 144 -11.33 -19.75 -5.54
CA TYR A 144 -10.47 -19.05 -4.59
C TYR A 144 -9.29 -18.47 -5.35
N VAL A 145 -9.06 -17.17 -5.17
CA VAL A 145 -7.84 -16.53 -5.62
C VAL A 145 -6.79 -16.70 -4.53
N VAL A 146 -5.60 -17.15 -4.94
CA VAL A 146 -4.46 -17.23 -4.03
C VAL A 146 -3.73 -15.91 -4.07
N VAL A 147 -3.81 -15.16 -2.98
CA VAL A 147 -3.09 -13.89 -2.81
C VAL A 147 -1.92 -14.12 -1.86
N ASN A 148 -0.72 -13.75 -2.30
CA ASN A 148 0.47 -13.73 -1.45
C ASN A 148 1.11 -12.35 -1.60
N GLU A 149 1.04 -11.52 -0.57
CA GLU A 149 1.57 -10.17 -0.55
C GLU A 149 2.58 -9.97 0.58
N ALA A 150 3.55 -9.08 0.35
CA ALA A 150 4.51 -8.65 1.33
C ALA A 150 4.65 -7.13 1.31
N TYR A 151 4.42 -6.50 2.46
CA TYR A 151 4.69 -5.08 2.67
C TYR A 151 6.19 -4.86 2.88
N LEU A 152 6.76 -3.89 2.17
CA LEU A 152 8.17 -3.51 2.24
C LEU A 152 8.30 -1.99 2.31
N GLU A 153 9.44 -1.53 2.82
CA GLU A 153 9.80 -0.11 2.87
C GLU A 153 11.17 0.07 2.20
N ILE A 154 11.23 0.85 1.12
CA ILE A 154 12.48 1.22 0.45
C ILE A 154 13.09 2.39 1.20
N HIS A 155 14.26 2.17 1.78
CA HIS A 155 14.95 3.17 2.59
C HIS A 155 16.12 3.80 1.83
N PHE A 156 16.02 5.09 1.56
CA PHE A 156 17.06 5.92 0.96
C PHE A 156 17.76 6.77 2.02
N GLU A 157 19.10 6.74 2.01
CA GLU A 157 19.92 7.56 2.89
C GLU A 157 20.62 8.68 2.13
N HIS A 158 20.54 9.89 2.67
CA HIS A 158 21.10 11.09 2.05
C HIS A 158 20.68 11.23 0.58
N PRO A 159 19.36 11.23 0.29
CA PRO A 159 18.86 11.35 -1.07
C PRO A 159 19.30 12.68 -1.69
N HIS A 160 19.32 12.74 -3.01
CA HIS A 160 19.47 14.03 -3.67
C HIS A 160 18.27 14.93 -3.35
N ALA A 161 18.53 16.23 -3.16
CA ALA A 161 17.50 17.20 -2.81
C ALA A 161 16.34 17.21 -3.82
N TRP A 162 16.64 17.16 -5.13
CA TRP A 162 15.61 17.13 -6.16
C TRP A 162 14.71 15.89 -6.08
N PHE A 163 15.27 14.74 -5.69
CA PHE A 163 14.54 13.48 -5.58
C PHE A 163 13.66 13.49 -4.34
N TYR A 164 14.22 13.95 -3.21
CA TYR A 164 13.47 14.18 -1.99
C TYR A 164 12.30 15.14 -2.21
N ASP A 165 12.55 16.31 -2.80
CA ASP A 165 11.53 17.33 -3.07
C ASP A 165 10.46 16.84 -4.07
N ALA A 166 10.84 16.00 -5.04
CA ALA A 166 9.88 15.39 -5.96
C ALA A 166 8.92 14.45 -5.23
N VAL A 167 9.44 13.61 -4.33
CA VAL A 167 8.59 12.73 -3.50
C VAL A 167 7.70 13.53 -2.56
N GLN A 168 8.23 14.54 -1.88
CA GLN A 168 7.42 15.35 -0.96
C GLN A 168 6.29 16.08 -1.69
N ARG A 169 6.59 16.67 -2.85
CA ARG A 169 5.56 17.31 -3.68
C ARG A 169 4.48 16.33 -4.11
N HIS A 170 4.85 15.11 -4.51
CA HIS A 170 3.86 14.10 -4.87
C HIS A 170 2.95 13.73 -3.68
N ARG A 171 3.53 13.56 -2.49
CA ARG A 171 2.76 13.30 -1.25
C ARG A 171 1.80 14.44 -0.91
N GLU A 172 2.21 15.69 -1.13
CA GLU A 172 1.39 16.86 -0.88
C GLU A 172 0.27 17.04 -1.91
N GLU A 173 0.54 16.78 -3.18
CA GLU A 173 -0.43 16.86 -4.28
C GLU A 173 -1.46 15.71 -4.22
N HIS A 174 -1.05 14.54 -3.73
CA HIS A 174 -1.86 13.33 -3.64
C HIS A 174 -2.23 12.94 -2.20
N LYS A 175 -2.46 13.94 -1.34
CA LYS A 175 -2.99 13.74 0.04
C LYS A 175 -4.31 12.99 0.09
N ILE A 176 -5.07 12.99 -1.01
CA ILE A 176 -6.25 12.16 -1.17
C ILE A 176 -5.79 10.93 -1.95
N PRO A 177 -5.97 9.70 -1.42
CA PRO A 177 -5.70 8.50 -2.19
C PRO A 177 -6.41 8.58 -3.55
N VAL A 178 -5.66 8.37 -4.64
CA VAL A 178 -6.26 8.27 -5.98
C VAL A 178 -7.31 7.18 -5.89
N SER A 179 -8.57 7.53 -6.16
CA SER A 179 -9.66 6.57 -6.02
C SER A 179 -9.33 5.37 -6.89
N ILE A 180 -9.59 4.16 -6.40
CA ILE A 180 -9.44 2.98 -7.24
C ILE A 180 -10.32 3.12 -8.52
N SER A 181 -11.40 3.91 -8.44
CA SER A 181 -12.26 4.24 -9.58
C SER A 181 -11.67 5.26 -10.58
N ASP A 182 -10.68 6.06 -10.17
CA ASP A 182 -10.01 7.06 -11.01
C ASP A 182 -8.97 6.36 -11.91
N ARG A 183 -9.45 5.86 -13.05
CA ARG A 183 -8.62 5.14 -14.02
C ARG A 183 -7.57 6.05 -14.66
N PRO A 184 -6.27 5.69 -14.62
CA PRO A 184 -5.25 6.46 -15.32
C PRO A 184 -5.38 6.31 -16.85
N ALA A 185 -5.42 7.43 -17.56
CA ALA A 185 -5.60 7.46 -19.02
C ALA A 185 -4.43 6.84 -19.82
N TRP A 186 -3.30 6.57 -19.16
CA TRP A 186 -2.07 6.07 -19.78
C TRP A 186 -2.00 4.53 -19.88
N MET A 187 -2.99 3.79 -19.37
CA MET A 187 -2.97 2.32 -19.30
C MET A 187 -3.34 1.66 -20.64
N THR A 188 -2.54 0.69 -21.10
CA THR A 188 -2.82 -0.06 -22.34
C THR A 188 -3.96 -1.06 -22.15
N ASP A 189 -4.60 -1.54 -23.22
CA ASP A 189 -5.72 -2.49 -23.13
C ASP A 189 -5.36 -3.82 -22.46
N GLN A 190 -4.15 -4.35 -22.69
CA GLN A 190 -3.69 -5.59 -22.06
C GLN A 190 -3.40 -5.40 -20.57
N LEU A 191 -2.78 -4.27 -20.19
CA LEU A 191 -2.57 -3.93 -18.79
C LEU A 191 -3.90 -3.68 -18.09
N ARG A 192 -4.87 -3.10 -18.82
CA ARG A 192 -6.23 -2.87 -18.34
C ARG A 192 -6.96 -4.16 -18.02
N GLU A 193 -6.90 -5.17 -18.89
CA GLU A 193 -7.54 -6.47 -18.64
C GLU A 193 -6.92 -7.19 -17.44
N ALA A 194 -5.58 -7.21 -17.35
CA ALA A 194 -4.87 -7.78 -16.21
C ALA A 194 -5.26 -7.05 -14.91
N PHE A 195 -5.32 -5.73 -14.95
CA PHE A 195 -5.67 -4.90 -13.81
C PHE A 195 -7.14 -5.08 -13.38
N ASP A 196 -8.09 -5.05 -14.32
CA ASP A 196 -9.51 -5.27 -14.05
C ASP A 196 -9.77 -6.66 -13.42
N THR A 197 -8.94 -7.66 -13.75
CA THR A 197 -9.00 -9.00 -13.15
C THR A 197 -8.62 -9.01 -11.67
N ILE A 198 -7.62 -8.22 -11.27
CA ILE A 198 -7.15 -8.15 -9.88
C ILE A 198 -7.77 -7.00 -9.08
N TYR A 199 -8.47 -6.08 -9.73
CA TYR A 199 -9.11 -4.91 -9.14
C TYR A 199 -10.00 -5.22 -7.93
N PRO A 200 -10.86 -6.27 -7.94
CA PRO A 200 -11.73 -6.56 -6.81
C PRO A 200 -10.97 -6.83 -5.51
N PHE A 201 -9.75 -7.37 -5.60
CA PHE A 201 -8.91 -7.65 -4.44
C PHE A 201 -8.32 -6.38 -3.84
N PHE A 202 -8.01 -5.37 -4.66
CA PHE A 202 -7.60 -4.07 -4.14
C PHE A 202 -8.73 -3.34 -3.40
N ARG A 203 -9.99 -3.64 -3.75
CA ARG A 203 -11.16 -2.97 -3.17
C ARG A 203 -11.48 -3.41 -1.74
N GLU A 204 -11.13 -4.64 -1.38
CA GLU A 204 -11.29 -5.16 -0.01
C GLU A 204 -10.24 -4.59 0.95
N PHE A 205 -9.13 -4.10 0.40
CA PHE A 205 -8.09 -3.33 1.10
C PHE A 205 -8.18 -1.82 0.81
N ASP A 206 -9.29 -1.35 0.23
CA ASP A 206 -9.59 0.08 0.08
C ASP A 206 -9.96 0.63 1.45
N ASP A 207 -8.96 0.67 2.32
CA ASP A 207 -8.99 1.11 3.71
C ASP A 207 -9.10 2.65 3.74
N ARG A 208 -9.85 3.27 2.82
CA ARG A 208 -10.04 4.72 2.76
C ARG A 208 -10.67 5.25 4.03
N GLU A 209 -11.66 4.54 4.58
CA GLU A 209 -12.26 4.88 5.87
C GLU A 209 -11.25 4.80 7.01
N GLU A 210 -10.39 3.77 7.00
CA GLU A 210 -9.31 3.62 7.97
C GLU A 210 -8.24 4.71 7.79
N TYR A 211 -7.91 5.09 6.55
CA TYR A 211 -6.99 6.19 6.24
C TYR A 211 -7.55 7.53 6.70
N GLU A 212 -8.84 7.80 6.46
CA GLU A 212 -9.52 9.01 6.94
C GLU A 212 -9.49 9.05 8.48
N GLN A 213 -9.77 7.92 9.16
CA GLN A 213 -9.66 7.81 10.61
C GLN A 213 -8.21 8.01 11.12
N LEU A 214 -7.22 7.42 10.45
CA LEU A 214 -5.81 7.58 10.80
C LEU A 214 -5.32 9.00 10.59
N SER A 215 -5.76 9.67 9.52
CA SER A 215 -5.43 11.07 9.23
C SER A 215 -6.05 12.01 10.26
N GLU A 216 -7.29 11.77 10.68
CA GLU A 216 -7.92 12.50 11.79
C GLU A 216 -7.13 12.30 13.09
N MET A 217 -6.71 11.06 13.38
CA MET A 217 -5.93 10.74 14.57
C MET A 217 -4.53 11.39 14.53
N GLU A 218 -3.87 11.44 13.38
CA GLU A 218 -2.59 12.14 13.19
C GLU A 218 -2.74 13.64 13.45
N ALA A 219 -3.77 14.28 12.87
CA ALA A 219 -4.06 15.69 13.11
C ALA A 219 -4.34 15.98 14.59
N PHE A 220 -5.04 15.08 15.28
CA PHE A 220 -5.27 15.17 16.72
C PHE A 220 -3.96 15.09 17.52
N VAL A 221 -3.09 14.13 17.22
CA VAL A 221 -1.79 13.98 17.89
C VAL A 221 -0.92 15.21 17.67
N ASP A 222 -0.87 15.74 16.45
CA ASP A 222 -0.12 16.96 16.14
C ASP A 222 -0.64 18.18 16.91
N GLN A 223 -1.96 18.29 17.07
CA GLN A 223 -2.57 19.35 17.89
C GLN A 223 -2.19 19.20 19.37
N GLN A 224 -2.15 17.98 19.90
CA GLN A 224 -1.70 17.71 21.27
C GLN A 224 -0.21 18.04 21.45
N ILE A 225 0.64 17.68 20.48
CA ILE A 225 2.08 18.00 20.50
C ILE A 225 2.26 19.52 20.49
N ALA A 226 1.55 20.24 19.62
CA ALA A 226 1.63 21.70 19.54
C ALA A 226 1.20 22.37 20.86
N LEU A 227 0.15 21.85 21.51
CA LEU A 227 -0.29 22.32 22.82
C LEU A 227 0.78 22.09 23.89
N LEU A 228 1.34 20.89 23.97
CA LEU A 228 2.40 20.57 24.94
C LEU A 228 3.65 21.44 24.72
N GLN A 229 4.05 21.65 23.47
CA GLN A 229 5.14 22.54 23.11
C GLN A 229 4.85 23.99 23.53
N MET A 230 3.62 24.46 23.33
CA MET A 230 3.24 25.83 23.72
C MET A 230 3.17 25.98 25.24
N GLN A 231 2.63 25.01 25.97
CA GLN A 231 2.62 24.99 27.44
C GLN A 231 4.05 24.96 28.00
N SER A 232 4.94 24.14 27.43
CA SER A 232 6.36 24.11 27.77
C SER A 232 7.01 25.47 27.55
N SER A 233 6.77 26.09 26.39
CA SER A 233 7.30 27.42 26.07
C SER A 233 6.77 28.50 27.04
N MET A 234 5.50 28.43 27.43
CA MET A 234 4.88 29.34 28.38
C MET A 234 5.47 29.19 29.77
N ALA A 235 5.66 27.96 30.25
CA ALA A 235 6.31 27.68 31.53
C ALA A 235 7.76 28.18 31.58
N GLU A 236 8.51 28.05 30.46
CA GLU A 236 9.85 28.61 30.32
C GLU A 236 9.86 30.15 30.30
N THR A 237 8.88 30.80 29.67
CA THR A 237 8.73 32.26 29.70
C THR A 237 8.23 32.81 31.03
N ASP A 238 7.28 32.15 31.71
CA ASP A 238 6.78 32.58 33.02
C ASP A 238 7.85 32.42 34.11
N TYR A 239 8.78 31.47 33.96
CA TYR A 239 9.99 31.40 34.77
C TYR A 239 10.95 32.59 34.51
N ARG A 240 10.94 33.17 33.29
CA ARG A 240 11.82 34.28 32.88
C ARG A 240 11.18 35.67 32.98
N ASN A 241 9.86 35.80 32.94
CA ASN A 241 9.16 37.08 32.87
C ASN A 241 7.72 36.91 33.37
N SER A 242 7.39 37.45 34.53
CA SER A 242 6.04 37.42 35.10
C SER A 242 5.10 38.38 34.33
N GLY A 243 4.44 37.88 33.28
CA GLY A 243 3.26 38.52 32.68
C GLY A 243 3.23 38.59 31.15
N CYS A 244 2.95 37.48 30.47
CA CYS A 244 2.69 37.47 29.02
C CYS A 244 1.24 37.02 28.72
N SER A 245 0.34 37.97 28.41
CA SER A 245 -1.09 37.70 28.13
C SER A 245 -1.43 37.15 26.72
N PRO A 246 -0.67 37.40 25.63
CA PRO A 246 -1.06 36.95 24.29
C PRO A 246 -0.93 35.43 24.06
N CYS A 247 -0.08 34.73 24.80
CA CYS A 247 0.11 33.29 24.65
C CYS A 247 -1.07 32.49 25.25
N GLN A 248 -1.72 33.03 26.29
CA GLN A 248 -2.84 32.39 26.97
C GLN A 248 -4.11 32.33 26.12
N SER A 249 -4.34 33.30 25.22
CA SER A 249 -5.54 33.29 24.35
C SER A 249 -5.42 32.24 23.25
N ARG A 250 -4.24 32.11 22.62
CA ARG A 250 -3.98 31.08 21.60
C ARG A 250 -4.08 29.65 22.16
N LEU A 251 -3.78 29.45 23.43
CA LEU A 251 -3.86 28.13 24.09
C LEU A 251 -5.32 27.73 24.27
N ARG A 252 -6.18 28.67 24.67
CA ARG A 252 -7.63 28.44 24.77
C ARG A 252 -8.27 28.18 23.41
N ASP A 253 -7.88 28.91 22.37
CA ASP A 253 -8.42 28.68 21.01
C ASP A 253 -8.10 27.25 20.51
N LEU A 254 -6.93 26.70 20.86
CA LEU A 254 -6.52 25.32 20.54
C LEU A 254 -7.24 24.27 21.41
N GLU A 255 -7.43 24.56 22.70
CA GLU A 255 -8.18 23.71 23.64
C GLU A 255 -9.67 23.62 23.27
N ASP A 256 -10.27 24.74 22.85
CA ASP A 256 -11.67 24.80 22.39
C ASP A 256 -11.85 24.07 21.04
N GLY A 257 -10.82 24.11 20.17
CA GLY A 257 -10.80 23.35 18.92
C GLY A 257 -10.80 21.83 19.12
N LEU A 258 -10.15 21.33 20.18
CA LEU A 258 -10.17 19.89 20.55
C LEU A 258 -11.54 19.44 21.10
N ASN A 259 -12.19 20.30 21.88
CA ASN A 259 -13.47 19.99 22.50
C ASN A 259 -14.65 20.04 21.53
N THR A 260 -14.50 20.71 20.38
CA THR A 260 -15.56 20.85 19.37
C THR A 260 -15.49 19.82 18.24
N SER A 261 -14.33 19.21 17.98
CA SER A 261 -14.16 18.22 16.89
C SER A 261 -14.44 16.77 17.31
N HIS A 262 -14.21 16.39 18.56
CA HIS A 262 -14.40 15.01 19.02
C HIS A 262 -15.48 14.89 20.11
N GLY A 263 -16.72 14.74 19.66
CA GLY A 263 -17.80 14.24 20.52
C GLY A 263 -17.50 12.83 21.02
N ALA A 264 -17.07 12.72 22.28
CA ALA A 264 -17.21 11.55 23.14
C ALA A 264 -16.80 10.17 22.60
N ARG A 265 -15.60 10.02 22.00
CA ARG A 265 -14.97 8.70 21.82
C ARG A 265 -13.77 8.57 22.75
N THR A 266 -13.72 7.50 23.53
CA THR A 266 -12.72 7.31 24.59
C THR A 266 -11.50 6.55 24.07
N ASN A 267 -10.34 6.77 24.70
CA ASN A 267 -9.06 6.09 24.40
C ASN A 267 -9.14 4.54 24.41
N SER A 268 -10.22 3.95 24.92
CA SER A 268 -10.43 2.49 24.99
C SER A 268 -10.86 1.87 23.66
N GLU A 269 -11.56 2.60 22.78
CA GLU A 269 -12.06 2.05 21.51
C GLU A 269 -10.99 1.99 20.40
N PHE A 270 -9.94 2.81 20.51
CA PHE A 270 -8.86 2.87 19.51
C PHE A 270 -7.76 1.81 19.72
N GLY A 271 -7.67 1.20 20.92
CA GLY A 271 -6.67 0.19 21.24
C GLY A 271 -6.88 -1.16 20.53
N ASP A 272 -8.14 -1.58 20.36
CA ASP A 272 -8.48 -2.91 19.85
C ASP A 272 -8.25 -3.07 18.33
N VAL A 273 -8.24 -1.98 17.56
CA VAL A 273 -8.04 -2.03 16.10
C VAL A 273 -6.56 -2.15 15.73
N ALA A 274 -5.67 -1.53 16.51
CA ALA A 274 -4.22 -1.56 16.26
C ALA A 274 -3.60 -2.94 16.57
N ASP A 275 -4.11 -3.66 17.58
CA ASP A 275 -3.62 -4.98 17.97
C ASP A 275 -4.00 -6.10 16.97
N ALA A 276 -5.06 -5.90 16.17
CA ALA A 276 -5.54 -6.92 15.22
C ALA A 276 -4.65 -7.10 13.97
N ARG A 277 -3.79 -6.13 13.62
CA ARG A 277 -2.98 -6.15 12.38
C ARG A 277 -1.46 -6.22 12.62
N SER A 278 -0.98 -6.20 13.86
CA SER A 278 0.45 -6.24 14.20
C SER A 278 1.06 -7.67 14.19
N ALA A 279 0.96 -8.37 13.06
CA ALA A 279 1.69 -9.63 12.83
C ALA A 279 2.48 -9.66 11.50
N ALA A 280 2.36 -8.64 10.64
CA ALA A 280 3.19 -8.54 9.45
C ALA A 280 4.59 -8.01 9.82
N SER A 281 5.60 -8.87 9.72
CA SER A 281 7.01 -8.49 9.89
C SER A 281 7.37 -7.37 8.90
N ARG A 282 7.49 -6.12 9.37
CA ARG A 282 7.92 -4.98 8.54
C ARG A 282 9.37 -5.19 8.11
N LYS A 283 9.58 -5.56 6.85
CA LYS A 283 10.92 -5.75 6.28
C LYS A 283 11.34 -4.48 5.54
N ARG A 284 12.28 -3.75 6.13
CA ARG A 284 12.92 -2.58 5.50
C ARG A 284 14.04 -3.04 4.58
N ILE A 285 14.03 -2.58 3.32
CA ILE A 285 15.10 -2.84 2.37
C ILE A 285 15.90 -1.56 2.18
N ARG A 286 17.15 -1.58 2.65
CA ARG A 286 18.08 -0.47 2.50
C ARG A 286 18.65 -0.45 1.09
N VAL A 287 18.51 0.68 0.42
CA VAL A 287 19.20 0.95 -0.85
C VAL A 287 20.70 1.08 -0.54
N LYS A 288 21.49 0.14 -1.04
CA LYS A 288 22.96 0.17 -0.90
C LYS A 288 23.53 1.17 -1.89
N LYS A 289 24.61 1.87 -1.53
CA LYS A 289 25.34 2.78 -2.44
C LYS A 289 26.54 2.07 -3.07
#